data_AF-A0A4Y2NIR5-F1
#
_entry.id   AF-A0A4Y2NIR5-F1
#
_cell.length_a   1.000
_cell.length_b   1.000
_cell.length_c   1.000
_cell.angle_alpha   90.00
_cell.angle_beta   90.00
_cell.angle_gamma   90.00
#
_symmetry.space_group_name_H-M   'P 1'
#
loop_
_entity.id
_entity.type
_entity.pdbx_description
1 polymer ?
#
loop_
_entity_poly.entity_id
_entity_poly.type
_entity_poly.pdbx_seq_one_letter_code
_entity_poly.pdbx_strand_id
1 'polypeptide(L)'
;MSNPLLPTALWNVNDQRHRTNNAVEGWNSKLNRMIGRQQPNVKILIKCLKDEANNISHVIRSRELGEFGVKRKKCMQLDQRLENIMKDFKIFEKMSHGIKSRCKDR
;
A
#
# COMPACT_ATOMS: atom_id res chain seq x y z
N MET A 1 -10.25 -30.97 -16.50
CA MET A 1 -9.80 -29.65 -15.99
C MET A 1 -8.84 -29.94 -14.84
N SER A 2 -7.56 -29.64 -15.01
CA SER A 2 -6.51 -29.91 -14.03
C SER A 2 -6.75 -29.06 -12.78
N ASN A 3 -6.91 -29.71 -11.62
CA ASN A 3 -6.90 -29.04 -10.33
C ASN A 3 -5.49 -28.44 -10.13
N PRO A 4 -5.35 -27.12 -9.92
CA PRO A 4 -4.07 -26.57 -9.54
C PRO A 4 -3.64 -27.20 -8.21
N LEU A 5 -2.37 -27.62 -8.12
CA LEU A 5 -1.77 -28.30 -6.96
C LEU A 5 -1.90 -27.51 -5.64
N LEU A 6 -2.22 -26.23 -5.72
CA LEU A 6 -2.40 -25.35 -4.57
C LEU A 6 -3.76 -24.62 -4.69
N PRO A 7 -4.66 -24.78 -3.71
CA PRO A 7 -5.90 -24.02 -3.62
C PRO A 7 -5.66 -22.50 -3.75
N THR A 8 -6.52 -21.81 -4.50
CA THR A 8 -6.45 -20.35 -4.69
C THR A 8 -6.53 -19.57 -3.37
N ALA A 9 -7.12 -20.17 -2.33
CA ALA A 9 -7.15 -19.65 -0.96
C ALA A 9 -5.76 -19.55 -0.29
N LEU A 10 -4.76 -20.30 -0.77
CA LEU A 10 -3.36 -20.20 -0.32
C LEU A 10 -2.59 -19.10 -1.05
N TRP A 11 -3.19 -18.47 -2.06
CA TRP A 11 -2.53 -17.39 -2.77
C TRP A 11 -2.61 -16.14 -1.89
N ASN A 12 -1.45 -15.59 -1.52
CA ASN A 12 -1.32 -14.33 -0.77
C ASN A 12 -2.01 -13.12 -1.46
N VAL A 13 -2.56 -13.31 -2.66
CA VAL A 13 -3.09 -12.27 -3.55
C VAL A 13 -4.46 -12.67 -4.14
N ASN A 14 -5.24 -13.51 -3.46
CA ASN A 14 -6.65 -13.67 -3.84
C ASN A 14 -7.44 -12.47 -3.27
N ASP A 15 -8.02 -11.65 -4.14
CA ASP A 15 -8.86 -10.47 -3.82
C ASP A 15 -8.23 -9.25 -3.12
N GLN A 16 -6.90 -9.11 -3.09
CA GLN A 16 -6.22 -7.95 -2.49
C GLN A 16 -5.74 -6.93 -3.54
N ARG A 17 -5.94 -5.63 -3.24
CA ARG A 17 -5.65 -4.46 -4.10
C ARG A 17 -4.18 -4.34 -4.54
N HIS A 18 -3.26 -5.02 -3.85
CA HIS A 18 -1.84 -4.96 -4.11
C HIS A 18 -1.44 -6.11 -5.05
N ARG A 19 -1.23 -5.76 -6.32
CA ARG A 19 -0.82 -6.67 -7.41
C ARG A 19 0.53 -7.38 -7.19
N THR A 20 1.28 -7.02 -6.12
CA THR A 20 2.66 -7.48 -5.85
C THR A 20 2.95 -7.60 -4.35
N ASN A 21 3.96 -8.42 -3.98
CA ASN A 21 4.37 -8.71 -2.61
C ASN A 21 5.23 -7.60 -1.95
N ASN A 22 5.22 -6.39 -2.51
CA ASN A 22 6.15 -5.31 -2.14
C ASN A 22 6.08 -4.92 -0.66
N ALA A 23 4.89 -5.03 -0.04
CA ALA A 23 4.72 -4.72 1.38
C ALA A 23 5.51 -5.70 2.26
N VAL A 24 5.42 -7.00 1.96
CA VAL A 24 6.13 -8.05 2.67
C VAL A 24 7.64 -7.96 2.40
N GLU A 25 8.04 -7.72 1.15
CA GLU A 25 9.44 -7.52 0.77
C GLU A 25 10.05 -6.30 1.49
N GLY A 26 9.32 -5.19 1.52
CA GLY A 26 9.72 -3.97 2.23
C GLY A 26 9.87 -4.20 3.73
N TRP A 27 8.93 -4.94 4.34
CA TRP A 27 9.00 -5.30 5.75
C TRP A 27 10.19 -6.22 6.05
N ASN A 28 10.40 -7.28 5.25
CA ASN A 28 11.54 -8.18 5.38
C ASN A 28 12.88 -7.44 5.23
N SER A 29 12.98 -6.54 4.25
CA SER A 29 14.17 -5.70 4.04
C SER A 29 14.45 -4.82 5.25
N LYS A 30 13.42 -4.20 5.82
CA LYS A 30 13.53 -3.40 7.04
C LYS A 30 13.99 -4.25 8.22
N LEU A 31 13.38 -5.43 8.43
CA LEU A 31 13.73 -6.34 9.52
C LEU A 31 15.20 -6.79 9.41
N ASN A 32 15.64 -7.19 8.21
CA ASN A 32 17.03 -7.58 7.96
C ASN A 32 18.01 -6.44 8.29
N ARG A 33 17.64 -5.19 7.94
CA ARG A 33 18.44 -4.01 8.29
C ARG A 33 18.48 -3.74 9.79
N MET A 34 17.37 -3.94 10.50
CA MET A 34 17.30 -3.78 11.96
C MET A 34 18.13 -4.83 12.69
N ILE A 35 18.09 -6.08 12.20
CA ILE A 35 18.87 -7.18 12.76
C ILE A 35 20.38 -6.99 12.48
N GLY A 36 20.73 -6.48 11.29
CA GLY A 36 22.11 -6.13 10.91
C GLY A 36 23.09 -7.31 10.89
N ARG A 37 22.59 -8.55 10.88
CA ARG A 37 23.38 -9.80 10.92
C ARG A 37 22.78 -10.82 9.97
N GLN A 38 23.64 -11.53 9.24
CA GLN A 38 23.22 -12.59 8.32
C GLN A 38 22.60 -13.79 9.05
N GLN A 39 23.12 -14.14 10.23
CA GLN A 39 22.61 -15.24 11.07
C GLN A 39 22.44 -14.77 12.52
N PRO A 40 21.30 -14.15 12.86
CA PRO A 40 21.01 -13.75 14.23
C PRO A 40 20.72 -14.98 15.10
N ASN A 41 21.12 -14.91 16.37
CA ASN A 41 20.58 -15.84 17.36
C ASN A 41 19.12 -15.49 17.69
N VAL A 42 18.38 -16.46 18.22
CA VAL A 42 16.95 -16.33 18.52
C VAL A 42 16.65 -15.16 19.46
N LYS A 43 17.54 -14.87 20.44
CA LYS A 43 17.35 -13.76 21.37
C LYS A 43 17.37 -12.40 20.67
N ILE A 44 18.28 -12.20 19.71
CA ILE A 44 18.35 -10.97 18.91
C ILE A 44 17.07 -10.82 18.08
N LEU A 45 16.64 -11.90 17.43
CA LEU A 45 15.41 -11.89 16.64
C LEU A 45 14.20 -11.50 17.49
N ILE A 46 14.01 -12.13 18.65
CA ILE A 46 12.91 -11.82 19.57
C ILE A 46 12.96 -10.35 20.01
N LYS A 47 14.14 -9.83 20.33
CA LYS A 47 14.29 -8.42 20.72
C LYS A 47 13.86 -7.50 19.59
N CYS A 48 14.37 -7.70 18.37
CA CYS A 48 14.00 -6.89 17.21
C CYS A 48 12.49 -6.93 16.92
N LEU A 49 11.86 -8.10 17.05
CA LEU A 49 10.42 -8.24 16.85
C LEU A 49 9.61 -7.49 17.92
N LYS A 50 10.04 -7.51 19.18
CA LYS A 50 9.40 -6.72 20.26
C LYS A 50 9.52 -5.22 19.99
N ASP A 51 10.72 -4.77 19.61
CA ASP A 51 10.98 -3.36 19.31
C ASP A 51 10.12 -2.88 18.13
N GLU A 52 9.99 -3.70 17.08
CA GLU A 52 9.14 -3.39 15.93
C GLU A 52 7.65 -3.38 16.28
N ALA A 53 7.17 -4.32 17.09
CA ALA A 53 5.78 -4.33 17.56
C ALA A 53 5.43 -3.08 18.39
N ASN A 54 6.35 -2.64 19.24
CA ASN A 54 6.19 -1.39 19.98
C ASN A 54 6.13 -0.19 19.03
N ASN A 55 7.05 -0.10 18.07
CA ASN A 55 7.08 0.96 17.08
C ASN A 55 5.79 1.02 16.24
N ILE A 56 5.27 -0.13 15.80
CA ILE A 56 3.98 -0.19 15.09
C ILE A 56 2.84 0.34 15.97
N SER A 57 2.80 -0.05 17.24
CA SER A 57 1.80 0.44 18.20
C SER A 57 1.87 1.96 18.37
N HIS A 58 3.08 2.53 18.42
CA HIS A 58 3.28 3.98 18.42
C HIS A 58 2.79 4.64 17.13
N VAL A 59 3.10 4.08 15.96
CA VAL A 59 2.67 4.61 14.67
C VAL A 59 1.13 4.60 14.54
N ILE A 60 0.47 3.53 14.99
CA ILE A 60 -0.99 3.43 15.01
C ILE A 60 -1.57 4.53 15.89
N ARG A 61 -1.08 4.67 17.13
CA ARG A 61 -1.53 5.70 18.06
C ARG A 61 -1.34 7.12 17.53
N SER A 62 -0.16 7.45 17.00
CA SER A 62 0.08 8.77 16.39
C SER A 62 -0.89 9.03 15.24
N ARG A 63 -1.21 8.02 14.44
CA ARG A 63 -2.18 8.15 13.36
C ARG A 63 -3.60 8.41 13.85
N GLU A 64 -4.01 7.75 14.93
CA GLU A 64 -5.30 8.00 15.60
C GLU A 64 -5.40 9.43 16.14
N LEU A 65 -4.28 9.97 16.65
CA LEU A 65 -4.16 11.36 17.10
C LEU A 65 -4.03 12.38 15.96
N GLY A 66 -4.01 11.93 14.70
CA GLY A 66 -3.85 12.81 13.54
C GLY A 66 -2.43 13.33 13.33
N GLU A 67 -1.45 12.78 14.05
CA GLU A 67 -0.03 13.08 13.85
C GLU A 67 0.48 12.32 12.61
N PHE A 68 0.49 13.02 11.48
CA PHE A 68 1.05 12.45 10.25
C PHE A 68 2.55 12.74 10.17
N GLY A 69 3.33 11.68 10.01
CA GLY A 69 4.75 11.82 9.69
C GLY A 69 4.97 12.60 8.39
N VAL A 70 6.11 13.29 8.29
CA VAL A 70 6.47 14.06 7.09
C VAL A 70 6.66 13.09 5.91
N LYS A 71 5.77 13.15 4.92
CA LYS A 71 5.96 12.40 3.66
C LYS A 71 7.20 12.91 2.93
N ARG A 72 7.90 12.03 2.22
CA ARG A 72 9.00 12.47 1.34
C ARG A 72 8.44 13.36 0.22
N LYS A 73 9.18 14.41 -0.15
CA LYS A 73 8.79 15.35 -1.22
C LYS A 73 8.36 14.65 -2.52
N LYS A 74 9.10 13.62 -2.95
CA LYS A 74 8.76 12.84 -4.16
C LYS A 74 7.40 12.14 -4.07
N CYS A 75 7.06 11.57 -2.91
CA CYS A 75 5.74 10.94 -2.70
C CYS A 75 4.63 11.99 -2.75
N MET A 76 4.82 13.15 -2.11
CA MET A 76 3.85 14.25 -2.18
C MET A 76 3.63 14.73 -3.62
N GLN A 77 4.70 14.85 -4.42
CA GLN A 77 4.60 15.25 -5.83
C GLN A 77 3.85 14.21 -6.68
N LEU A 78 4.08 12.92 -6.44
CA LEU A 78 3.38 11.85 -7.14
C LEU A 78 1.90 11.79 -6.75
N ASP A 79 1.60 11.93 -5.45
CA ASP A 79 0.23 12.03 -4.94
C ASP A 79 -0.49 13.21 -5.62
N GLN A 80 0.14 14.39 -5.68
CA GLN A 80 -0.44 15.56 -6.33
C GLN A 80 -0.70 15.34 -7.82
N ARG A 81 0.22 14.67 -8.52
CA ARG A 81 0.06 14.33 -9.94
C ARG A 81 -1.12 13.38 -10.14
N LEU A 82 -1.26 12.36 -9.29
CA LEU A 82 -2.39 11.44 -9.35
C LEU A 82 -3.71 12.17 -9.11
N GLU A 83 -3.77 13.06 -8.12
CA GLU A 83 -4.97 13.87 -7.87
C GLU A 83 -5.37 14.72 -9.08
N ASN A 84 -4.39 15.34 -9.75
CA ASN A 84 -4.65 16.15 -10.94
C ASN A 84 -5.21 15.29 -12.07
N ILE A 85 -4.59 14.14 -12.36
CA ILE A 85 -5.08 13.20 -13.37
C ILE A 85 -6.51 12.73 -13.03
N MET A 86 -6.80 12.44 -11.76
CA MET A 86 -8.15 12.04 -11.34
C MET A 86 -9.18 13.16 -11.51
N LYS A 87 -8.80 14.43 -11.25
CA LYS A 87 -9.66 15.59 -11.50
C LYS A 87 -9.95 15.74 -12.99
N ASP A 88 -8.91 15.66 -13.83
CA ASP A 88 -9.04 15.76 -15.28
C ASP A 88 -9.95 14.67 -15.84
N PHE A 89 -9.80 13.43 -15.35
CA PHE A 89 -10.65 12.32 -15.73
C PHE A 89 -12.13 12.54 -15.34
N LYS A 90 -12.38 13.03 -14.12
CA LYS A 90 -13.75 13.35 -13.68
C LYS A 90 -14.38 14.47 -14.52
N ILE A 91 -13.59 15.47 -14.92
CA ILE A 91 -14.05 16.55 -15.80
C ILE A 91 -14.43 15.97 -17.17
N PHE A 92 -13.56 15.12 -17.74
CA PHE A 92 -13.84 14.41 -18.99
C PHE A 92 -15.10 13.55 -18.92
N GLU A 93 -15.28 12.80 -17.83
CA GLU A 93 -16.46 11.97 -17.61
C GLU A 93 -17.74 12.82 -17.56
N LYS A 94 -17.74 13.95 -16.84
CA LYS A 94 -18.88 14.88 -16.81
C LYS A 94 -19.18 15.49 -18.17
N MET A 95 -18.15 15.88 -18.93
CA MET A 95 -18.32 16.42 -20.28
C MET A 95 -18.93 15.39 -21.24
N SER A 96 -18.46 14.13 -21.20
CA SER A 96 -18.99 13.06 -22.07
C SER A 96 -20.45 12.70 -21.75
N HIS A 97 -20.85 12.71 -20.47
CA HIS A 97 -22.25 12.53 -20.07
C HIS A 97 -23.14 13.72 -20.50
N GLY A 98 -22.65 14.96 -20.40
CA GLY A 98 -23.35 16.17 -20.87
C GLY A 98 -23.43 16.33 -22.39
N ILE A 99 -22.62 15.59 -23.15
CA ILE A 99 -22.72 15.48 -24.62
C ILE A 99 -23.78 14.43 -24.99
N LYS A 100 -23.86 13.31 -24.26
CA LYS A 100 -24.87 12.25 -24.50
C LYS A 100 -26.31 12.70 -24.21
N SER A 101 -26.55 13.61 -23.25
CA SER A 101 -27.90 14.14 -23.01
C SER A 101 -28.37 15.05 -24.16
N ARG A 102 -27.48 15.88 -24.72
CA ARG A 102 -27.79 16.79 -25.84
C ARG A 102 -28.07 16.09 -27.17
N CYS A 103 -27.55 14.89 -27.39
CA CYS A 103 -27.83 14.10 -28.59
C CYS A 103 -29.14 13.29 -28.52
N LYS A 104 -29.87 13.32 -27.38
CA LYS A 104 -31.12 12.58 -27.20
C LYS A 104 -32.37 13.43 -27.48
N ASP A 105 -32.21 14.75 -27.58
CA ASP A 105 -33.27 15.74 -27.85
C ASP A 105 -33.27 16.24 -29.31
N ARG A 106 -32.68 15.50 -30.25
CA ARG A 106 -32.65 15.83 -31.68
C ARG A 106 -33.14 14.68 -32.53
#